data_AF-X0V247-F1
#
_entry.id   AF-X0V247-F1
#
_cell.length_a   1.000
_cell.length_b   1.000
_cell.length_c   1.000
_cell.angle_alpha   90.00
_cell.angle_beta   90.00
_cell.angle_gamma   90.00
#
_symmetry.space_group_name_H-M   'P 1'
#
loop_
_entity.id
_entity.type
_entity.pdbx_description
1 polymer ?
#
loop_
_entity_poly.entity_id
_entity_poly.type
_entity_poly.pdbx_seq_one_letter_code
_entity_poly.pdbx_strand_id
1 'polypeptide(L)'
;VFNFDVLEDSYRNADRNYQREHVTEYITEHPERFKLQNVEAKGKIIRPDIRITVDTEEDFELIKNIILHFDDLSFRAKDIIDFLDENPELLEINKNVKQKEV
;
A
#
# COMPACT_ATOMS: atom_id res chain seq x y z
N VAL A 1 -7.96 -4.60 -8.08
CA VAL A 1 -8.59 -5.91 -8.41
C VAL A 1 -8.77 -5.96 -9.91
N PHE A 2 -8.44 -7.10 -10.54
CA PHE A 2 -8.58 -7.32 -11.98
C PHE A 2 -9.08 -8.74 -12.22
N ASN A 3 -9.72 -8.98 -13.36
CA ASN A 3 -10.17 -10.32 -13.72
C ASN A 3 -9.01 -11.12 -14.36
N PHE A 4 -9.25 -12.41 -14.60
CA PHE A 4 -8.24 -13.29 -15.18
C PHE A 4 -7.84 -12.86 -16.60
N ASP A 5 -8.80 -12.45 -17.43
CA ASP A 5 -8.53 -12.06 -18.82
C ASP A 5 -7.54 -10.88 -18.91
N VAL A 6 -7.68 -9.89 -18.02
CA VAL A 6 -6.74 -8.75 -17.92
C VAL A 6 -5.35 -9.21 -17.50
N LEU A 7 -5.27 -10.14 -16.54
CA LEU A 7 -4.00 -10.72 -16.10
C LEU A 7 -3.33 -11.54 -17.21
N GLU A 8 -4.11 -12.33 -17.96
CA GLU A 8 -3.61 -13.11 -19.09
C GLU A 8 -3.10 -12.21 -20.22
N ASP A 9 -3.84 -11.16 -20.58
CA ASP A 9 -3.41 -10.19 -21.59
C ASP A 9 -2.10 -9.51 -21.15
N SER A 10 -2.03 -9.06 -19.89
CA SER A 10 -0.82 -8.43 -19.35
C SER A 10 0.38 -9.39 -19.36
N TYR A 11 0.19 -10.65 -18.97
CA TYR A 11 1.25 -11.66 -18.97
C TYR A 11 1.81 -11.94 -20.39
N ARG A 12 0.94 -11.95 -21.40
CA ARG A 12 1.31 -12.21 -22.80
C ARG A 12 2.00 -11.03 -23.46
N ASN A 13 1.68 -9.80 -23.07
CA ASN A 13 2.14 -8.59 -23.76
C ASN A 13 3.16 -7.73 -22.97
N ALA A 14 3.41 -8.03 -21.69
CA ALA A 14 4.44 -7.33 -20.91
C ALA A 14 5.85 -7.70 -21.39
N ASP A 15 6.55 -6.76 -22.01
CA ASP A 15 7.88 -6.98 -22.59
C ASP A 15 9.02 -6.48 -21.70
N ARG A 16 8.70 -5.71 -20.64
CA ARG A 16 9.69 -5.18 -19.69
C ARG A 16 9.71 -6.02 -18.42
N ASN A 17 10.90 -6.23 -17.84
CA ASN A 17 11.05 -7.05 -16.64
C ASN A 17 10.21 -6.53 -15.46
N TYR A 18 10.23 -5.22 -15.20
CA TYR A 18 9.47 -4.61 -14.12
C TYR A 18 7.95 -4.78 -14.30
N GLN A 19 7.45 -4.83 -15.54
CA GLN A 19 6.03 -5.08 -15.80
C GLN A 19 5.61 -6.49 -15.38
N ARG A 20 6.51 -7.46 -15.51
CA ARG A 20 6.28 -8.85 -15.07
C ARG A 20 6.43 -9.01 -13.56
N GLU A 21 7.35 -8.26 -12.95
CA GLU A 21 7.60 -8.28 -11.50
C GLU A 21 6.45 -7.61 -10.73
N HIS A 22 6.05 -6.41 -11.15
CA HIS A 22 5.04 -5.61 -10.45
C HIS A 22 3.61 -5.88 -10.92
N VAL A 23 3.43 -6.72 -11.95
CA VAL A 23 2.15 -7.27 -12.47
C VAL A 23 1.17 -6.23 -13.02
N THR A 24 0.95 -5.12 -12.33
CA THR A 24 -0.03 -4.08 -12.67
C THR A 24 0.52 -3.01 -13.60
N GLU A 25 1.84 -2.87 -13.73
CA GLU A 25 2.45 -1.79 -14.51
C GLU A 25 2.02 -1.81 -15.97
N TYR A 26 1.96 -2.98 -16.60
CA TYR A 26 1.43 -3.10 -17.97
C TYR A 26 -0.03 -2.61 -18.06
N ILE A 27 -0.84 -2.89 -17.05
CA ILE A 27 -2.25 -2.48 -17.02
C ILE A 27 -2.37 -0.96 -16.90
N THR A 28 -1.57 -0.34 -16.02
CA THR A 28 -1.61 1.10 -15.74
C THR A 28 -0.95 1.95 -16.83
N GLU A 29 0.05 1.42 -17.52
CA GLU A 29 0.72 2.08 -18.65
C GLU A 29 -0.13 2.05 -19.94
N HIS A 30 -1.15 1.20 -20.00
CA HIS A 30 -2.04 1.03 -21.17
C HIS A 30 -3.53 1.33 -20.86
N PRO A 31 -3.87 2.55 -20.42
CA PRO A 31 -5.26 2.93 -20.11
C PRO A 31 -6.20 2.87 -21.32
N GLU A 32 -5.67 2.90 -22.54
CA GLU A 32 -6.42 2.69 -23.78
C GLU A 32 -6.90 1.24 -23.97
N ARG A 33 -6.25 0.26 -23.33
CA ARG A 33 -6.59 -1.16 -23.42
C ARG A 33 -7.52 -1.61 -22.30
N PHE A 34 -7.46 -0.94 -21.14
CA PHE A 34 -8.11 -1.41 -19.92
C PHE A 34 -9.07 -0.39 -19.31
N LYS A 35 -10.13 -0.89 -18.68
CA LYS A 35 -11.02 -0.06 -17.87
C LYS A 35 -10.41 0.09 -16.48
N LEU A 36 -9.86 1.27 -16.19
CA LEU A 36 -9.23 1.58 -14.92
C LEU A 36 -10.21 2.32 -14.00
N GLN A 37 -10.20 1.97 -12.71
CA GLN A 37 -10.96 2.65 -11.68
C GLN A 37 -10.17 2.63 -10.37
N ASN A 38 -9.92 3.82 -9.82
CA ASN A 38 -9.37 3.96 -8.48
C ASN A 38 -10.50 3.92 -7.45
N VAL A 39 -10.26 3.21 -6.34
CA VAL A 39 -11.14 3.22 -5.17
C VAL A 39 -10.51 4.14 -4.14
N GLU A 40 -10.99 5.38 -4.13
CA GLU A 40 -10.44 6.42 -3.25
C GLU A 40 -10.89 6.23 -1.79
N ALA A 41 -9.97 6.46 -0.86
CA ALA A 41 -10.28 6.61 0.55
C ALA A 41 -11.19 7.83 0.78
N LYS A 42 -11.97 7.83 1.86
CA LYS A 42 -12.96 8.89 2.15
C LYS A 42 -12.78 9.48 3.54
N GLY A 43 -12.87 10.80 3.66
CA GLY A 43 -12.83 11.48 4.96
C GLY A 43 -11.51 11.24 5.69
N LYS A 44 -11.56 10.95 6.99
CA LYS A 44 -10.36 10.87 7.84
C LYS A 44 -9.39 9.72 7.52
N ILE A 45 -9.81 8.75 6.69
CA ILE A 45 -8.93 7.66 6.27
C ILE A 45 -8.02 8.04 5.09
N ILE A 46 -8.14 9.25 4.55
CA ILE A 46 -7.19 9.79 3.57
C ILE A 46 -5.92 10.21 4.32
N ARG A 47 -4.93 9.30 4.39
CA ARG A 47 -3.70 9.46 5.17
C ARG A 47 -2.44 9.09 4.38
N PRO A 48 -2.07 9.89 3.36
CA PRO A 48 -0.86 9.64 2.57
C PRO A 48 0.44 9.85 3.35
N ASP A 49 0.36 10.47 4.53
CA ASP A 49 1.46 10.68 5.46
C ASP A 49 1.80 9.45 6.30
N ILE A 50 0.91 8.45 6.38
CA ILE A 50 1.13 7.22 7.13
C ILE A 50 1.69 6.14 6.21
N ARG A 51 2.86 5.60 6.58
CA ARG A 51 3.50 4.45 5.92
C ARG A 51 3.29 3.17 6.73
N ILE A 52 2.33 2.33 6.31
CA ILE A 52 2.07 1.00 6.90
C ILE A 52 2.53 -0.09 5.90
N THR A 53 3.81 -0.44 5.95
CA THR A 53 4.44 -1.54 5.20
C THR A 53 5.54 -2.16 6.08
N VAL A 54 6.27 -3.17 5.61
CA VAL A 54 7.37 -3.83 6.35
C VAL A 54 8.55 -4.09 5.41
N ASP A 55 9.16 -3.01 4.90
CA ASP A 55 10.33 -3.10 4.00
C ASP A 55 11.67 -2.85 4.73
N THR A 56 11.62 -2.22 5.90
CA THR A 56 12.77 -1.79 6.71
C THR A 56 12.61 -2.18 8.18
N GLU A 57 13.68 -2.07 8.97
CA GLU A 57 13.62 -2.31 10.42
C GLU A 57 12.73 -1.26 11.10
N GLU A 58 12.77 -0.01 10.65
CA GLU A 58 11.95 1.09 11.13
C GLU A 58 10.46 0.84 10.84
N ASP A 59 10.15 0.38 9.63
CA ASP A 59 8.79 -0.04 9.26
C ASP A 59 8.29 -1.16 10.20
N PHE A 60 9.13 -2.17 10.45
CA PHE A 60 8.78 -3.26 11.36
C PHE A 60 8.54 -2.77 12.79
N GLU A 61 9.36 -1.86 13.31
CA GLU A 61 9.19 -1.33 14.67
C GLU A 61 7.87 -0.55 14.80
N LEU A 62 7.49 0.25 13.82
CA LEU A 62 6.17 0.91 13.81
C LEU A 62 5.03 -0.13 13.81
N ILE A 63 5.07 -1.12 12.92
CA ILE A 63 4.03 -2.16 12.83
C ILE A 63 3.94 -2.97 14.12
N LYS A 64 5.08 -3.27 14.76
CA LYS A 64 5.10 -3.95 16.06
C LYS A 64 4.41 -3.13 17.15
N ASN A 65 4.67 -1.82 17.23
CA ASN A 65 3.99 -0.95 18.20
C ASN A 65 2.47 -0.92 17.96
N ILE A 66 2.03 -0.88 16.70
CA ILE A 66 0.62 -0.94 16.33
C ILE A 66 0.00 -2.28 16.77
N ILE A 67 0.62 -3.41 16.42
CA ILE A 67 0.06 -4.74 16.74
C ILE A 67 0.01 -4.99 18.25
N LEU A 68 1.02 -4.53 19.01
CA LEU A 68 1.06 -4.70 20.47
C LEU A 68 0.09 -3.78 21.23
N HIS A 69 -0.42 -2.73 20.58
CA HIS A 69 -1.43 -1.85 21.17
C HIS A 69 -2.81 -2.51 21.23
N PHE A 70 -3.16 -3.35 20.25
CA PHE A 70 -4.47 -4.00 20.18
C PHE A 70 -4.45 -5.38 20.83
N ASP A 71 -5.50 -5.70 21.61
CA ASP A 71 -5.63 -6.97 22.34
C ASP A 71 -5.74 -8.20 21.40
N ASP A 72 -6.25 -7.98 20.18
CA ASP A 72 -6.36 -8.99 19.13
C ASP A 72 -6.20 -8.38 17.73
N LEU A 73 -6.28 -9.21 16.69
CA LEU A 73 -6.09 -8.79 15.29
C LEU A 73 -7.39 -8.31 14.59
N SER A 74 -8.44 -7.98 15.34
CA SER A 74 -9.77 -7.60 14.82
C SER A 74 -9.96 -6.09 14.67
N PHE A 75 -8.89 -5.30 14.68
CA PHE A 75 -8.91 -3.87 14.43
C PHE A 75 -9.00 -3.54 12.93
N ARG A 76 -9.47 -2.33 12.61
CA ARG A 76 -9.63 -1.81 11.25
C ARG A 76 -8.60 -0.72 10.97
N ALA A 77 -8.43 -0.37 9.70
CA ALA A 77 -7.56 0.74 9.29
C ALA A 77 -7.89 2.06 10.02
N LYS A 78 -9.17 2.32 10.29
CA LYS A 78 -9.61 3.50 11.04
C LYS A 78 -9.08 3.50 12.48
N ASP A 79 -9.05 2.35 13.13
CA ASP A 79 -8.60 2.23 14.52
C ASP A 79 -7.09 2.44 14.61
N ILE A 80 -6.33 1.94 13.63
CA ILE A 80 -4.89 2.22 13.48
C ILE A 80 -4.64 3.72 13.30
N ILE A 81 -5.43 4.37 12.44
CA ILE A 81 -5.31 5.80 12.17
C ILE A 81 -5.60 6.61 13.44
N ASP A 82 -6.65 6.26 14.17
CA ASP A 82 -7.00 6.93 15.42
C ASP A 82 -5.89 6.77 16.48
N PHE A 83 -5.33 5.56 16.61
CA PHE A 83 -4.18 5.30 17.48
C PHE A 83 -2.95 6.15 17.11
N LEU A 84 -2.62 6.27 15.82
CA LEU A 84 -1.47 7.05 15.36
C LEU A 84 -1.71 8.57 15.49
N ASP A 85 -2.95 9.03 15.37
CA ASP A 85 -3.31 10.43 15.62
C ASP A 85 -3.21 10.81 17.10
N GLU A 86 -3.47 9.85 17.99
CA GLU A 86 -3.27 10.01 19.43
C GLU A 86 -1.79 9.91 19.85
N ASN A 87 -0.95 9.26 19.04
CA ASN A 87 0.47 9.00 19.31
C ASN A 87 1.35 9.40 18.10
N PRO A 88 1.37 10.69 17.71
CA PRO A 88 2.01 11.16 16.48
C PRO A 88 3.53 10.94 16.45
N GLU A 89 4.19 10.78 17.60
CA GLU A 89 5.61 10.46 17.70
C GLU A 89 5.97 9.11 17.07
N LEU A 90 5.02 8.18 16.97
CA LEU A 90 5.24 6.89 16.32
C LEU A 90 5.46 7.04 14.81
N LEU A 91 4.89 8.08 14.18
CA LEU A 91 5.10 8.36 12.77
C LEU A 91 6.55 8.79 12.46
N GLU A 92 7.30 9.27 13.46
CA GLU A 92 8.69 9.64 13.27
C GLU A 92 9.61 8.42 13.09
N ILE A 93 9.17 7.21 13.50
CA ILE A 93 9.96 5.98 13.43
C ILE A 93 10.41 5.71 11.98
N ASN A 94 9.48 5.72 11.04
CA ASN A 94 9.76 5.42 9.62
C ASN A 94 9.61 6.61 8.68
N LYS A 95 9.48 7.83 9.19
CA LYS A 95 9.32 9.06 8.41
C LYS A 95 10.42 9.30 7.36
N ASN A 96 11.65 8.90 7.67
CA ASN A 96 12.80 9.08 6.79
C ASN A 96 12.98 7.94 5.78
N VAL A 97 12.17 6.88 5.87
CA VAL A 97 12.22 5.76 4.93
C VAL A 97 11.69 6.25 3.57
N LYS A 98 12.58 6.27 2.58
CA LYS A 98 12.22 6.61 1.21
C LYS A 98 11.73 5.35 0.49
N GLN A 99 10.51 5.40 -0.03
CA GLN A 99 10.00 4.37 -0.93
C GLN A 99 10.93 4.28 -2.15
N LYS A 100 11.33 3.06 -2.52
CA LYS A 100 12.10 2.84 -3.75
C LYS A 100 11.19 3.12 -4.95
N GLU A 101 11.72 3.84 -5.93
CA GLU A 101 11.06 3.99 -7.22
C GLU A 101 11.11 2.65 -7.97
N VAL A 102 10.00 2.32 -8.65
CA VAL A 102 9.84 1.16 -9.53
C VAL A 102 10.29 1.52 -10.94
#